data_AF-A0A661JSK3-F1
#
_entry.id   AF-A0A661JSK3-F1
#
_cell.length_a   1.000
_cell.length_b   1.000
_cell.length_c   1.000
_cell.angle_alpha   90.00
_cell.angle_beta   90.00
_cell.angle_gamma   90.00
#
_symmetry.space_group_name_H-M   'P 1'
#
loop_
_entity.id
_entity.type
_entity.pdbx_description
1 polymer ?
#
loop_
_entity_poly.entity_id
_entity_poly.type
_entity_poly.pdbx_seq_one_letter_code
_entity_poly.pdbx_strand_id
1 'polypeptide(L)'
;MRILVMSDVFSLKEKPFPILLREALENSFTGIIFVNSEKWKKGIILRDARLCSIQSNRPDELLGSILKDMGIITEEQNAMSLSKARIEGKKQGEILLDIGAVKDSDIEAALKRQVETRFLDIFTWSTGIVQKVPKTGIEKAPIKTRDELNALIMKGIIEKTPFSVIIDSLSPYADARPRILKEDVSYDTGIDLKELENHNVSEILLLGQDLPRVLLGLLCIGKVSMVESKHKKLIEKLRSRLRRLRDMEPYERFGLKPDATDEELNRAYIRVVKANHPDIYSSTDDPEVMHLANEIFTIIQSTYSSLKKSRSGKASGQKEITPELRAEVLFSNAQDALKSRDYEKAIDLLRVCVKLNPGERVFMESLIKTMFLKWQSTGRGNSLEIKRLIRDGIKKFPRSDAIYVVLGWVLKNENSPRATDAFRKALKINPENLDAQREMRLHYLRTK
;
A
#
# COMPACT_ATOMS: atom_id res chain seq x y z
N MET A 1 0.82 50.73 -18.34
CA MET A 1 1.32 49.38 -18.69
C MET A 1 0.33 48.36 -18.13
N ARG A 2 -0.62 47.86 -18.93
CA ARG A 2 -1.54 46.80 -18.49
C ARG A 2 -0.72 45.52 -18.38
N ILE A 3 -0.45 45.08 -17.15
CA ILE A 3 0.09 43.74 -16.91
C ILE A 3 -0.94 42.77 -17.48
N LEU A 4 -0.61 42.13 -18.61
CA LEU A 4 -1.38 41.02 -19.14
C LEU A 4 -1.31 39.90 -18.09
N VAL A 5 -2.30 39.84 -17.20
CA VAL A 5 -2.49 38.67 -16.36
C VAL A 5 -2.96 37.58 -17.30
N MET A 6 -2.04 36.72 -17.74
CA MET A 6 -2.35 35.55 -18.54
C MET A 6 -3.41 34.73 -17.81
N SER A 7 -4.54 34.50 -18.47
CA SER A 7 -5.57 33.58 -17.99
C SER A 7 -5.27 32.19 -18.52
N ASP A 8 -5.15 31.21 -17.63
CA ASP A 8 -4.93 29.83 -18.00
C ASP A 8 -6.28 29.17 -18.30
N VAL A 9 -6.44 28.67 -19.53
CA VAL A 9 -7.64 27.96 -19.99
C VAL A 9 -7.27 26.52 -20.30
N PHE A 10 -7.99 25.57 -19.70
CA PHE A 10 -7.74 24.13 -19.88
C PHE A 10 -9.03 23.32 -19.64
N SER A 11 -9.00 22.03 -19.96
CA SER A 11 -10.15 21.14 -19.78
C SER A 11 -10.14 20.44 -18.42
N LEU A 12 -11.32 20.19 -17.84
CA LEU A 12 -11.48 19.31 -16.67
C LEU A 12 -11.01 17.87 -16.92
N LYS A 13 -10.96 17.42 -18.18
CA LYS A 13 -10.43 16.10 -18.52
C LYS A 13 -8.90 16.05 -18.38
N GLU A 14 -8.23 17.15 -18.69
CA GLU A 14 -6.77 17.28 -18.57
C GLU A 14 -6.35 17.52 -17.12
N LYS A 15 -7.07 18.43 -16.43
CA LYS A 15 -6.84 18.75 -15.03
C LYS A 15 -8.16 18.71 -14.26
N PRO A 16 -8.48 17.56 -13.64
CA PRO A 16 -9.70 17.40 -12.87
C PRO A 16 -9.79 18.40 -11.71
N PHE A 17 -11.02 18.68 -11.29
CA PHE A 17 -11.30 19.66 -10.24
C PHE A 17 -10.53 19.42 -8.92
N PRO A 18 -10.40 18.18 -8.40
CA PRO A 18 -9.54 17.90 -7.24
C PRO A 18 -8.09 18.37 -7.42
N ILE A 19 -7.49 18.08 -8.57
CA ILE A 19 -6.09 18.43 -8.88
C ILE A 19 -5.93 19.95 -9.05
N LEU A 20 -6.92 20.61 -9.64
CA LEU A 20 -6.95 22.07 -9.72
C LEU A 20 -6.98 22.72 -8.33
N LEU A 21 -7.78 22.19 -7.40
CA LEU A 21 -7.86 22.71 -6.04
C LEU A 21 -6.56 22.46 -5.27
N ARG A 22 -5.94 21.29 -5.43
CA ARG A 22 -4.60 21.02 -4.88
C ARG A 22 -3.60 22.09 -5.30
N GLU A 23 -3.50 22.37 -6.60
CA GLU A 23 -2.60 23.39 -7.13
C GLU A 23 -2.92 24.79 -6.57
N ALA A 24 -4.22 25.11 -6.41
CA ALA A 24 -4.65 26.37 -5.81
C ALA A 24 -4.25 26.48 -4.32
N LEU A 25 -4.31 25.39 -3.56
CA LEU A 25 -3.89 25.34 -2.16
C LEU A 25 -2.36 25.44 -2.01
N GLU A 26 -1.60 24.71 -2.83
CA GLU A 26 -0.13 24.70 -2.84
C GLU A 26 0.43 26.09 -3.15
N ASN A 27 -0.18 26.80 -4.11
CA ASN A 27 0.27 28.13 -4.54
C ASN A 27 -0.41 29.29 -3.79
N SER A 28 -1.21 29.01 -2.76
CA SER A 28 -2.01 30.03 -2.04
C SER A 28 -2.77 30.97 -2.98
N PHE A 29 -3.47 30.40 -3.97
CA PHE A 29 -4.02 31.14 -5.10
C PHE A 29 -5.01 32.24 -4.67
N THR A 30 -4.88 33.41 -5.29
CA THR A 30 -5.80 34.55 -5.20
C THR A 30 -6.31 34.92 -6.59
N GLY A 31 -7.63 34.87 -6.77
CA GLY A 31 -8.26 35.11 -8.07
C GLY A 31 -9.62 34.45 -8.22
N ILE A 32 -10.02 34.25 -9.48
CA ILE A 32 -11.30 33.65 -9.85
C ILE A 32 -11.05 32.40 -10.70
N ILE A 33 -11.71 31.30 -10.36
CA ILE A 33 -11.74 30.08 -11.15
C ILE A 33 -13.15 29.97 -11.75
N PHE A 34 -13.26 30.14 -13.06
CA PHE A 34 -14.48 29.87 -13.80
C PHE A 34 -14.47 28.42 -14.27
N VAL A 35 -15.54 27.68 -13.98
CA VAL A 35 -15.73 26.30 -14.42
C VAL A 35 -17.02 26.23 -15.20
N ASN A 36 -16.94 25.80 -16.46
CA ASN A 36 -18.09 25.68 -17.36
C ASN A 36 -18.22 24.22 -17.82
N SER A 37 -19.40 23.63 -17.67
CA SER A 37 -19.73 22.32 -18.21
C SER A 37 -21.11 22.38 -18.84
N GLU A 38 -21.18 22.12 -20.14
CA GLU A 38 -22.39 22.30 -20.96
C GLU A 38 -23.02 23.70 -20.79
N LYS A 39 -24.25 23.77 -20.26
CA LYS A 39 -24.97 25.01 -19.96
C LYS A 39 -24.67 25.57 -18.57
N TRP A 40 -24.00 24.80 -17.72
CA TRP A 40 -23.72 25.17 -16.33
C TRP A 40 -22.40 25.92 -16.21
N LYS A 41 -22.43 27.00 -15.42
CA LYS A 41 -21.33 27.93 -15.23
C LYS A 41 -21.21 28.25 -13.75
N LYS A 42 -20.00 28.07 -13.22
CA LYS A 42 -19.67 28.39 -11.83
C LYS A 42 -18.44 29.26 -11.76
N GLY A 43 -18.44 30.20 -10.81
CA GLY A 43 -17.35 31.11 -10.55
C GLY A 43 -16.95 31.03 -9.08
N ILE A 44 -15.74 30.56 -8.81
CA ILE A 44 -15.17 30.40 -7.47
C ILE A 44 -14.18 31.54 -7.24
N ILE A 45 -14.37 32.31 -6.17
CA ILE A 45 -13.46 33.40 -5.80
C ILE A 45 -12.64 32.93 -4.60
N LEU A 46 -11.32 32.93 -4.76
CA LEU A 46 -10.35 32.55 -3.74
C LEU A 46 -9.44 33.73 -3.37
N ARG A 47 -9.11 33.84 -2.09
CA ARG A 47 -8.08 34.76 -1.56
C ARG A 47 -7.16 34.00 -0.63
N ASP A 48 -5.89 33.87 -1.00
CA ASP A 48 -4.86 33.11 -0.30
C ASP A 48 -5.33 31.68 0.02
N ALA A 49 -5.89 31.01 -0.98
CA ALA A 49 -6.49 29.68 -0.84
C ALA A 49 -7.62 29.60 0.21
N ARG A 50 -8.36 30.69 0.45
CA ARG A 50 -9.60 30.71 1.24
C ARG A 50 -10.78 31.06 0.36
N LEU A 51 -11.92 30.42 0.57
CA LEU A 51 -13.11 30.63 -0.25
C LEU A 51 -13.81 31.94 0.14
N CYS A 52 -13.93 32.88 -0.80
CA CYS A 52 -14.62 34.15 -0.62
C CYS A 52 -16.06 34.12 -1.16
N SER A 53 -16.30 33.42 -2.26
CA SER A 53 -17.63 33.35 -2.87
C SER A 53 -17.70 32.23 -3.91
N ILE A 54 -18.89 31.69 -4.12
CA ILE A 54 -19.19 30.82 -5.26
C ILE A 54 -20.52 31.21 -5.90
N GLN A 55 -20.48 31.47 -7.20
CA GLN A 55 -21.66 31.79 -8.02
C GLN A 55 -21.98 30.61 -8.94
N SER A 56 -23.26 30.43 -9.23
CA SER A 56 -23.77 29.38 -10.10
C SER A 56 -24.98 29.89 -10.88
N ASN A 57 -25.13 29.44 -12.13
CA ASN A 57 -26.32 29.68 -12.94
C ASN A 57 -27.35 28.53 -12.89
N ARG A 58 -27.16 27.54 -12.01
CA ARG A 58 -28.03 26.36 -11.88
C ARG A 58 -29.28 26.70 -11.04
N PRO A 59 -30.51 26.50 -11.55
CA PRO A 59 -31.74 26.91 -10.84
C PRO A 59 -32.01 26.18 -9.52
N ASP A 60 -31.64 24.90 -9.44
CA ASP A 60 -31.72 24.06 -8.23
C ASP A 60 -30.77 24.52 -7.11
N GLU A 61 -29.77 25.36 -7.42
CA GLU A 61 -28.80 25.90 -6.45
C GLU A 61 -29.10 27.36 -6.05
N LEU A 62 -30.28 27.89 -6.41
CA LEU A 62 -30.76 29.20 -5.99
C LEU A 62 -31.24 29.19 -4.54
N LEU A 63 -31.32 30.36 -3.90
CA LEU A 63 -31.62 30.47 -2.47
C LEU A 63 -32.97 29.84 -2.13
N GLY A 64 -34.02 30.17 -2.89
CA GLY A 64 -35.34 29.59 -2.67
C GLY A 64 -35.41 28.08 -2.88
N SER A 65 -34.66 27.52 -3.85
CA SER A 65 -34.55 26.07 -4.05
C SER A 65 -33.92 25.39 -2.83
N ILE A 66 -32.86 25.97 -2.26
CA ILE A 66 -32.23 25.45 -1.04
C ILE A 66 -33.16 25.55 0.17
N LEU A 67 -33.89 26.65 0.35
CA LEU A 67 -34.86 26.82 1.44
C LEU A 67 -36.02 25.81 1.34
N LYS A 68 -36.47 25.52 0.11
CA LYS A 68 -37.48 24.50 -0.16
C LYS A 68 -36.95 23.11 0.18
N ASP A 69 -35.73 22.78 -0.22
CA ASP A 69 -35.07 21.50 0.12
C ASP A 69 -34.81 21.36 1.64
N MET A 70 -34.80 22.47 2.38
CA MET A 70 -34.75 22.49 3.84
C MET A 70 -36.14 22.38 4.50
N GLY A 71 -37.22 22.39 3.71
CA GLY A 71 -38.60 22.37 4.22
C GLY A 71 -39.05 23.67 4.87
N ILE A 72 -38.33 24.77 4.66
CA ILE A 72 -38.61 26.07 5.30
C ILE A 72 -39.68 26.84 4.52
N ILE A 73 -39.66 26.74 3.19
CA ILE A 73 -40.65 27.37 2.32
C ILE A 73 -41.29 26.36 1.38
N THR A 74 -42.51 26.65 0.92
CA THR A 74 -43.21 25.84 -0.09
C THR A 74 -42.80 26.21 -1.52
N GLU A 75 -43.20 25.40 -2.50
CA GLU A 75 -42.99 25.70 -3.92
C GLU A 75 -43.70 27.01 -4.33
N GLU A 76 -44.91 27.23 -3.81
CA GLU A 76 -45.70 28.44 -4.06
C GLU A 76 -45.00 29.69 -3.52
N GLN A 77 -44.46 29.61 -2.29
CA GLN A 77 -43.70 30.71 -1.68
C GLN A 77 -42.40 31.00 -2.45
N ASN A 78 -41.71 29.97 -2.94
CA ASN A 78 -40.52 30.12 -3.77
C ASN A 78 -40.87 30.82 -5.11
N ALA A 79 -41.89 30.36 -5.83
CA ALA A 79 -42.32 30.95 -7.09
C ALA A 79 -42.78 32.41 -6.92
N MET A 80 -43.58 32.68 -5.89
CA MET A 80 -44.04 34.03 -5.57
C MET A 80 -42.88 34.96 -5.22
N SER A 81 -41.94 34.52 -4.38
CA SER A 81 -40.80 35.35 -3.98
C SER A 81 -39.87 35.69 -5.14
N LEU A 82 -39.64 34.75 -6.08
CA LEU A 82 -38.88 35.01 -7.30
C LEU A 82 -39.56 36.03 -8.22
N SER A 83 -40.87 35.91 -8.41
CA SER A 83 -41.66 36.85 -9.22
C SER A 83 -41.58 38.26 -8.64
N LYS A 84 -41.84 38.39 -7.33
CA LYS A 84 -41.83 39.67 -6.61
C LYS A 84 -40.42 40.28 -6.56
N ALA A 85 -39.37 39.48 -6.35
CA ALA A 85 -37.98 39.95 -6.39
C ALA A 85 -37.60 40.53 -7.78
N ARG A 86 -38.08 39.92 -8.87
CA ARG A 86 -37.85 40.43 -10.23
C ARG A 86 -38.57 41.75 -10.49
N ILE A 87 -39.80 41.90 -9.99
CA ILE A 87 -40.61 43.12 -10.17
C ILE A 87 -40.05 44.27 -9.34
N GLU A 88 -39.69 44.01 -8.08
CA GLU A 88 -39.24 45.04 -7.14
C GLU A 88 -37.73 45.35 -7.23
N GLY A 89 -36.96 44.54 -7.97
CA GLY A 89 -35.50 44.68 -8.04
C GLY A 89 -34.78 44.38 -6.72
N LYS A 90 -35.44 43.72 -5.77
CA LYS A 90 -34.90 43.31 -4.47
C LYS A 90 -34.28 41.92 -4.53
N LYS A 91 -33.48 41.57 -3.52
CA LYS A 91 -32.99 40.19 -3.36
C LYS A 91 -34.14 39.28 -2.90
N GLN A 92 -34.16 38.04 -3.38
CA GLN A 92 -35.18 37.05 -2.99
C GLN A 92 -35.26 36.86 -1.47
N GLY A 93 -34.11 36.88 -0.77
CA GLY A 93 -34.08 36.76 0.70
C GLY A 93 -34.81 37.89 1.42
N GLU A 94 -34.69 39.13 0.93
CA GLU A 94 -35.40 40.28 1.49
C GLU A 94 -36.92 40.13 1.30
N ILE A 95 -37.34 39.68 0.11
CA ILE A 95 -38.76 39.40 -0.15
C ILE A 95 -39.30 38.30 0.78
N LEU A 96 -38.53 37.24 1.00
CA LEU A 96 -38.94 36.13 1.87
C LEU A 96 -39.07 36.55 3.33
N LEU A 97 -38.20 37.46 3.80
CA LEU A 97 -38.31 38.10 5.12
C LEU A 97 -39.53 39.02 5.19
N ASP A 98 -39.74 39.86 4.18
CA ASP A 98 -40.88 40.81 4.10
C ASP A 98 -42.24 40.08 4.19
N ILE A 99 -42.37 38.88 3.61
CA ILE A 99 -43.60 38.08 3.67
C ILE A 99 -43.68 37.16 4.90
N GLY A 100 -42.69 37.18 5.79
CA GLY A 100 -42.63 36.36 6.99
C GLY A 100 -42.48 34.85 6.73
N ALA A 101 -42.01 34.45 5.54
CA ALA A 101 -41.85 33.04 5.18
C ALA A 101 -40.56 32.43 5.78
N VAL A 102 -39.59 33.26 6.15
CA VAL A 102 -38.30 32.85 6.71
C VAL A 102 -37.85 33.83 7.79
N LYS A 103 -36.88 33.41 8.62
CA LYS A 103 -36.13 34.25 9.55
C LYS A 103 -34.72 34.52 9.03
N ASP A 104 -34.03 35.49 9.59
CA ASP A 104 -32.61 35.76 9.24
C ASP A 104 -31.73 34.51 9.44
N SER A 105 -31.95 33.75 10.52
CA SER A 105 -31.25 32.50 10.79
C SER A 105 -31.46 31.44 9.70
N ASP A 106 -32.64 31.42 9.09
CA ASP A 106 -32.99 30.47 8.03
C ASP A 106 -32.25 30.85 6.73
N ILE A 107 -32.17 32.15 6.43
CA ILE A 107 -31.40 32.69 5.31
C ILE A 107 -29.91 32.39 5.49
N GLU A 108 -29.34 32.63 6.68
CA GLU A 108 -27.94 32.34 6.98
C GLU A 108 -27.61 30.86 6.81
N ALA A 109 -28.44 29.97 7.36
CA ALA A 109 -28.29 28.52 7.22
C ALA A 109 -28.40 28.07 5.76
N ALA A 110 -29.37 28.61 5.01
CA ALA A 110 -29.57 28.31 3.60
C ALA A 110 -28.40 28.81 2.73
N LEU A 111 -27.86 30.00 3.00
CA LEU A 111 -26.68 30.53 2.30
C LEU A 111 -25.44 29.66 2.57
N LYS A 112 -25.25 29.19 3.81
CA LYS A 112 -24.18 28.25 4.15
C LYS A 112 -24.33 26.94 3.37
N ARG A 113 -25.52 26.35 3.35
CA ARG A 113 -25.82 25.12 2.58
C ARG A 113 -25.66 25.34 1.07
N GLN A 114 -26.09 26.50 0.55
CA GLN A 114 -25.97 26.86 -0.86
C GLN A 114 -24.51 26.89 -1.33
N VAL A 115 -23.61 27.47 -0.53
CA VAL A 115 -22.17 27.49 -0.84
C VAL A 115 -21.63 26.07 -0.97
N GLU A 116 -22.00 25.18 -0.04
CA GLU A 116 -21.56 23.79 -0.04
C GLU A 116 -22.14 23.01 -1.22
N THR A 117 -23.45 23.12 -1.50
CA THR A 117 -24.10 22.49 -2.65
C THR A 117 -23.41 22.89 -3.96
N ARG A 118 -23.20 24.20 -4.17
CA ARG A 118 -22.55 24.71 -5.38
C ARG A 118 -21.14 24.19 -5.55
N PHE A 119 -20.38 24.14 -4.45
CA PHE A 119 -18.97 23.73 -4.48
C PHE A 119 -18.84 22.22 -4.72
N LEU A 120 -19.61 21.42 -3.99
CA LEU A 120 -19.59 19.95 -4.07
C LEU A 120 -20.08 19.42 -5.41
N ASP A 121 -21.05 20.09 -6.06
CA ASP A 121 -21.54 19.66 -7.38
C ASP A 121 -20.45 19.68 -8.46
N ILE A 122 -19.45 20.58 -8.39
CA ILE A 122 -18.37 20.64 -9.40
C ILE A 122 -17.54 19.35 -9.40
N PHE A 123 -17.41 18.66 -8.26
CA PHE A 123 -16.69 17.38 -8.18
C PHE A 123 -17.35 16.27 -9.02
N THR A 124 -18.63 16.41 -9.35
CA THR A 124 -19.35 15.45 -10.21
C THR A 124 -19.02 15.64 -11.70
N TRP A 125 -18.40 16.77 -12.09
CA TRP A 125 -18.15 17.12 -13.48
C TRP A 125 -16.86 16.48 -14.00
N SER A 126 -16.96 15.51 -14.91
CA SER A 126 -15.83 14.86 -15.57
C SER A 126 -15.35 15.57 -16.85
N THR A 127 -16.15 16.51 -17.36
CA THR A 127 -15.85 17.29 -18.56
C THR A 127 -16.24 18.74 -18.37
N GLY A 128 -15.57 19.63 -19.10
CA GLY A 128 -15.79 21.08 -19.00
C GLY A 128 -14.52 21.86 -19.31
N ILE A 129 -14.67 23.18 -19.34
CA ILE A 129 -13.61 24.16 -19.56
C ILE A 129 -13.43 24.96 -18.27
N VAL A 130 -12.18 25.09 -17.84
CA VAL A 130 -11.77 25.92 -16.71
C VAL A 130 -11.03 27.13 -17.25
N GLN A 131 -11.31 28.30 -16.69
CA GLN A 131 -10.51 29.51 -16.86
C GLN A 131 -10.09 30.03 -15.49
N LYS A 132 -8.78 30.01 -15.22
CA LYS A 132 -8.17 30.56 -14.01
C LYS A 132 -7.71 31.99 -14.28
N VAL A 133 -8.22 32.93 -13.49
CA VAL A 133 -7.93 34.37 -13.63
C VAL A 133 -7.31 34.87 -12.32
N PRO A 134 -5.97 34.94 -12.23
CA PRO A 134 -5.30 35.53 -11.08
C PRO A 134 -5.74 36.99 -10.86
N LYS A 135 -5.80 37.42 -9.61
CA LYS A 135 -6.06 38.82 -9.24
C LYS A 135 -5.06 39.25 -8.18
N THR A 136 -4.62 40.51 -8.26
CA THR A 136 -3.71 41.11 -7.27
C THR A 136 -4.35 41.31 -5.91
N GLY A 137 -5.69 41.38 -5.85
CA GLY A 137 -6.45 41.46 -4.62
C GLY A 137 -7.92 41.12 -4.84
N ILE A 138 -8.56 40.67 -3.76
CA ILE A 138 -10.00 40.38 -3.69
C ILE A 138 -10.54 41.10 -2.45
N GLU A 139 -11.45 42.06 -2.68
CA GLU A 139 -12.07 42.85 -1.60
C GLU A 139 -12.99 42.00 -0.72
N LYS A 140 -13.67 41.00 -1.31
CA LYS A 140 -14.57 40.11 -0.58
C LYS A 140 -13.83 39.34 0.51
N ALA A 141 -14.36 39.39 1.73
CA ALA A 141 -13.86 38.59 2.84
C ALA A 141 -14.09 37.07 2.58
N PRO A 142 -13.18 36.20 3.06
CA PRO A 142 -13.39 34.76 3.07
C PRO A 142 -14.65 34.39 3.85
N ILE A 143 -15.49 33.57 3.25
CA ILE A 143 -16.66 32.94 3.87
C ILE A 143 -16.33 31.56 4.45
N LYS A 144 -15.21 30.95 4.05
CA LYS A 144 -14.66 29.73 4.63
C LYS A 144 -13.16 29.92 4.85
N THR A 145 -12.68 29.48 6.00
CA THR A 145 -11.27 29.36 6.34
C THR A 145 -10.58 28.29 5.46
N ARG A 146 -9.25 28.18 5.57
CA ARG A 146 -8.48 27.16 4.84
C ARG A 146 -8.87 25.75 5.29
N ASP A 147 -9.06 25.54 6.58
CA ASP A 147 -9.41 24.21 7.12
C ASP A 147 -10.83 23.80 6.74
N GLU A 148 -11.78 24.74 6.74
CA GLU A 148 -13.12 24.49 6.22
C GLU A 148 -13.12 24.21 4.72
N LEU A 149 -12.26 24.87 3.94
CA LEU A 149 -12.09 24.56 2.51
C LEU A 149 -11.48 23.16 2.33
N ASN A 150 -10.48 22.78 3.12
CA ASN A 150 -9.90 21.44 3.11
C ASN A 150 -10.96 20.38 3.42
N ALA A 151 -11.83 20.62 4.42
CA ALA A 151 -12.93 19.73 4.74
C ALA A 151 -13.93 19.59 3.57
N LEU A 152 -14.24 20.68 2.87
CA LEU A 152 -15.09 20.64 1.67
C LEU A 152 -14.44 19.87 0.51
N ILE A 153 -13.12 20.01 0.34
CA ILE A 153 -12.36 19.26 -0.66
C ILE A 153 -12.39 17.77 -0.34
N MET A 154 -12.08 17.38 0.90
CA MET A 154 -12.18 15.99 1.36
C MET A 154 -13.57 15.42 1.10
N LYS A 155 -14.62 16.15 1.51
CA LYS A 155 -16.01 15.74 1.29
C LYS A 155 -16.36 15.58 -0.20
N GLY A 156 -15.96 16.53 -1.05
CA GLY A 156 -16.20 16.46 -2.49
C GLY A 156 -15.49 15.29 -3.16
N ILE A 157 -14.28 14.96 -2.73
CA ILE A 157 -13.52 13.82 -3.24
C ILE A 157 -14.16 12.50 -2.80
N ILE A 158 -14.47 12.36 -1.51
CA ILE A 158 -15.02 11.13 -0.94
C ILE A 158 -16.44 10.86 -1.46
N GLU A 159 -17.33 11.86 -1.44
CA GLU A 159 -18.75 11.63 -1.68
C GLU A 159 -19.19 11.85 -3.14
N LYS A 160 -18.51 12.70 -3.90
CA LYS A 160 -19.04 13.22 -5.19
C LYS A 160 -18.19 12.90 -6.40
N THR A 161 -16.90 12.65 -6.23
CA THR A 161 -15.99 12.50 -7.37
C THR A 161 -16.16 11.14 -8.05
N PRO A 162 -16.38 11.08 -9.37
CA PRO A 162 -16.46 9.82 -10.11
C PRO A 162 -15.17 9.00 -9.93
N PHE A 163 -15.31 7.68 -9.74
CA PHE A 163 -14.13 6.85 -9.44
C PHE A 163 -13.10 6.82 -10.58
N SER A 164 -13.53 6.97 -11.84
CA SER A 164 -12.61 7.12 -12.96
C SER A 164 -11.66 8.31 -12.77
N VAL A 165 -12.16 9.45 -12.29
CA VAL A 165 -11.34 10.63 -11.99
C VAL A 165 -10.35 10.34 -10.85
N ILE A 166 -10.75 9.55 -9.85
CA ILE A 166 -9.85 9.13 -8.75
C ILE A 166 -8.70 8.28 -9.32
N ILE A 167 -9.02 7.27 -10.13
CA ILE A 167 -8.04 6.39 -10.77
C ILE A 167 -7.09 7.24 -11.64
N ASP A 168 -7.62 8.06 -12.53
CA ASP A 168 -6.82 8.89 -13.45
C ASP A 168 -5.91 9.86 -12.68
N SER A 169 -6.39 10.42 -11.56
CA SER A 169 -5.62 11.35 -10.72
C SER A 169 -4.49 10.67 -9.94
N LEU A 170 -4.67 9.41 -9.54
CA LEU A 170 -3.70 8.65 -8.74
C LEU A 170 -2.77 7.77 -9.59
N SER A 171 -3.17 7.39 -10.79
CA SER A 171 -2.38 6.55 -11.71
C SER A 171 -0.96 7.07 -11.98
N PRO A 172 -0.70 8.38 -12.11
CA PRO A 172 0.67 8.90 -12.25
C PRO A 172 1.60 8.54 -11.08
N TYR A 173 1.02 8.24 -9.92
CA TYR A 173 1.73 7.87 -8.69
C TYR A 173 1.65 6.38 -8.41
N ALA A 174 1.25 5.53 -9.37
CA ALA A 174 1.02 4.10 -9.16
C ALA A 174 2.17 3.39 -8.41
N ASP A 175 3.41 3.75 -8.75
CA ASP A 175 4.66 3.24 -8.16
C ASP A 175 5.02 3.83 -6.79
N ALA A 176 4.44 4.97 -6.42
CA ALA A 176 4.80 5.68 -5.21
C ALA A 176 4.15 5.04 -3.99
N ARG A 177 4.82 5.21 -2.83
CA ARG A 177 4.23 4.95 -1.53
C ARG A 177 3.73 6.25 -0.91
N PRO A 178 2.46 6.31 -0.49
CA PRO A 178 1.97 7.42 0.32
C PRO A 178 2.74 7.51 1.62
N ARG A 179 3.12 8.73 1.99
CA ARG A 179 3.67 9.04 3.30
C ARG A 179 2.83 10.12 3.96
N ILE A 180 2.29 9.80 5.13
CA ILE A 180 1.50 10.74 5.91
C ILE A 180 2.45 11.75 6.55
N LEU A 181 2.12 13.03 6.40
CA LEU A 181 2.85 14.10 7.04
C LEU A 181 2.33 14.21 8.48
N LYS A 182 3.23 14.19 9.48
CA LYS A 182 2.92 14.09 10.93
C LYS A 182 2.06 15.24 11.51
N GLU A 183 1.57 16.16 10.70
CA GLU A 183 0.66 17.21 11.14
C GLU A 183 -0.75 16.66 11.27
N ASP A 184 -1.37 16.92 12.42
CA ASP A 184 -2.75 16.64 12.84
C ASP A 184 -3.70 16.29 11.66
N VAL A 185 -3.82 15.01 11.34
CA VAL A 185 -4.84 14.52 10.41
C VAL A 185 -6.13 14.36 11.20
N SER A 186 -6.74 15.48 11.60
CA SER A 186 -7.99 15.51 12.38
C SER A 186 -9.23 15.30 11.50
N TYR A 187 -9.13 14.43 10.49
CA TYR A 187 -10.26 14.05 9.66
C TYR A 187 -10.69 12.64 10.07
N ASP A 188 -11.89 12.52 10.64
CA ASP A 188 -12.51 11.23 10.86
C ASP A 188 -12.89 10.63 9.50
N THR A 189 -11.93 9.94 8.90
CA THR A 189 -12.11 9.27 7.61
C THR A 189 -12.75 7.89 7.78
N GLY A 190 -12.91 7.41 9.02
CA GLY A 190 -13.35 6.04 9.31
C GLY A 190 -12.37 4.95 8.85
N ILE A 191 -11.18 5.32 8.37
CA ILE A 191 -10.18 4.41 7.78
C ILE A 191 -8.88 4.49 8.59
N ASP A 192 -8.24 3.34 8.83
CA ASP A 192 -6.90 3.31 9.42
C ASP A 192 -5.89 3.86 8.41
N LEU A 193 -5.47 5.11 8.62
CA LEU A 193 -4.52 5.79 7.75
C LEU A 193 -3.18 5.03 7.65
N LYS A 194 -2.82 4.19 8.62
CA LYS A 194 -1.61 3.35 8.53
C LYS A 194 -1.66 2.36 7.37
N GLU A 195 -2.85 1.97 6.93
CA GLU A 195 -3.03 1.08 5.77
C GLU A 195 -2.51 1.73 4.49
N LEU A 196 -2.62 3.06 4.38
CA LEU A 196 -2.10 3.82 3.23
C LEU A 196 -0.58 3.77 3.10
N GLU A 197 0.15 3.66 4.22
CA GLU A 197 1.63 3.63 4.21
C GLU A 197 2.19 2.23 3.92
N ASN A 198 1.37 1.19 4.07
CA ASN A 198 1.77 -0.20 3.86
C ASN A 198 1.80 -0.60 2.38
N HIS A 199 1.05 0.11 1.54
CA HIS A 199 0.79 -0.22 0.14
C HIS A 199 1.30 0.86 -0.82
N ASN A 200 1.67 0.47 -2.05
CA ASN A 200 1.87 1.44 -3.13
C ASN A 200 0.51 1.90 -3.69
N VAL A 201 0.48 3.00 -4.44
CA VAL A 201 -0.79 3.56 -4.95
C VAL A 201 -1.53 2.56 -5.85
N SER A 202 -0.82 1.76 -6.66
CA SER A 202 -1.46 0.72 -7.48
C SER A 202 -2.17 -0.35 -6.66
N GLU A 203 -1.58 -0.82 -5.56
CA GLU A 203 -2.23 -1.76 -4.65
C GLU A 203 -3.45 -1.12 -4.00
N ILE A 204 -3.34 0.13 -3.54
CA ILE A 204 -4.44 0.89 -2.93
C ILE A 204 -5.64 1.00 -3.88
N LEU A 205 -5.40 1.24 -5.17
CA LEU A 205 -6.44 1.30 -6.20
C LEU A 205 -7.18 -0.04 -6.40
N LEU A 206 -6.59 -1.16 -5.99
CA LEU A 206 -7.18 -2.51 -6.09
C LEU A 206 -7.94 -2.94 -4.81
N LEU A 207 -7.72 -2.26 -3.68
CA LEU A 207 -8.32 -2.62 -2.38
C LEU A 207 -9.78 -2.13 -2.21
N GLY A 208 -10.30 -1.37 -3.16
CA GLY A 208 -11.68 -0.85 -3.13
C GLY A 208 -11.77 0.62 -3.52
N GLN A 209 -12.90 1.25 -3.22
CA GLN A 209 -13.18 2.63 -3.61
C GLN A 209 -12.84 3.67 -2.53
N ASP A 210 -12.87 3.27 -1.26
CA ASP A 210 -12.78 4.20 -0.12
C ASP A 210 -11.34 4.66 0.14
N LEU A 211 -10.38 3.73 0.19
CA LEU A 211 -8.97 4.08 0.41
C LEU A 211 -8.42 5.02 -0.67
N PRO A 212 -8.62 4.79 -1.99
CA PRO A 212 -8.18 5.73 -3.02
C PRO A 212 -8.80 7.12 -2.90
N ARG A 213 -10.06 7.22 -2.47
CA ARG A 213 -10.73 8.51 -2.25
C ARG A 213 -10.08 9.28 -1.11
N VAL A 214 -9.85 8.61 0.01
CA VAL A 214 -9.16 9.22 1.16
C VAL A 214 -7.74 9.60 0.79
N LEU A 215 -7.01 8.73 0.08
CA LEU A 215 -5.66 9.02 -0.39
C LEU A 215 -5.61 10.27 -1.28
N LEU A 216 -6.48 10.35 -2.31
CA LEU A 216 -6.53 11.53 -3.17
C LEU A 216 -6.92 12.77 -2.39
N GLY A 217 -7.87 12.65 -1.46
CA GLY A 217 -8.28 13.73 -0.56
C GLY A 217 -7.09 14.30 0.22
N LEU A 218 -6.39 13.44 0.96
CA LEU A 218 -5.23 13.80 1.77
C LEU A 218 -4.08 14.37 0.92
N LEU A 219 -3.87 13.82 -0.28
CA LEU A 219 -2.91 14.36 -1.24
C LEU A 219 -3.30 15.78 -1.67
N CYS A 220 -4.57 16.03 -1.97
CA CYS A 220 -5.05 17.33 -2.44
C CYS A 220 -4.94 18.42 -1.37
N ILE A 221 -5.15 18.09 -0.10
CA ILE A 221 -5.01 19.03 1.01
C ILE A 221 -3.59 19.12 1.58
N GLY A 222 -2.63 18.41 0.95
CA GLY A 222 -1.21 18.46 1.33
C GLY A 222 -0.88 17.74 2.65
N LYS A 223 -1.67 16.74 3.04
CA LYS A 223 -1.43 15.91 4.24
C LYS A 223 -0.75 14.58 3.94
N VAL A 224 -0.69 14.20 2.67
CA VAL A 224 0.10 13.08 2.17
C VAL A 224 1.07 13.58 1.12
N SER A 225 2.29 13.05 1.18
CA SER A 225 3.29 13.19 0.11
C SER A 225 3.50 11.86 -0.59
N MET A 226 3.79 11.91 -1.89
CA MET A 226 4.20 10.74 -2.65
C MET A 226 5.73 10.69 -2.62
N VAL A 227 6.30 9.72 -1.93
CA VAL A 227 7.75 9.53 -1.94
C VAL A 227 8.08 8.80 -3.24
N GLU A 228 8.69 9.50 -4.19
CA GLU A 228 9.30 8.82 -5.34
C GLU A 228 10.46 7.97 -4.85
N SER A 229 10.48 6.70 -5.27
CA SER A 229 11.59 5.81 -4.98
C SER A 229 12.90 6.38 -5.52
N LYS A 230 13.94 6.41 -4.69
CA LYS A 230 15.32 6.67 -5.14
C LYS A 230 15.82 5.66 -6.18
N HIS A 231 15.10 4.55 -6.38
CA HIS A 231 15.39 3.49 -7.34
C HIS A 231 14.48 3.56 -8.58
N LYS A 232 13.84 4.69 -8.88
CA LYS A 232 12.94 4.89 -10.03
C LYS A 232 13.44 4.29 -11.35
N LYS A 233 14.71 4.51 -11.71
CA LYS A 233 15.34 3.94 -12.93
C LYS A 233 15.40 2.41 -12.90
N LEU A 234 15.65 1.82 -11.73
CA LEU A 234 15.68 0.38 -11.54
C LEU A 234 14.27 -0.20 -11.62
N ILE A 235 13.30 0.46 -10.99
CA ILE A 235 11.88 0.12 -11.09
C ILE A 235 11.43 0.11 -12.56
N GLU A 236 11.68 1.18 -13.32
CA GLU A 236 11.35 1.25 -14.75
C GLU A 236 12.01 0.13 -15.57
N LYS A 237 13.26 -0.23 -15.27
CA LYS A 237 13.97 -1.33 -15.91
C LYS A 237 13.29 -2.68 -15.64
N LEU A 238 12.90 -2.95 -14.39
CA LEU A 238 12.16 -4.16 -14.00
C LEU A 238 10.76 -4.16 -14.63
N ARG A 239 10.08 -3.01 -14.60
CA ARG A 239 8.99 -2.52 -15.47
C ARG A 239 8.98 -3.13 -16.87
N SER A 240 9.97 -2.67 -17.62
CA SER A 240 10.16 -3.03 -19.02
C SER A 240 10.47 -4.52 -19.17
N ARG A 241 11.28 -5.09 -18.28
CA ARG A 241 11.64 -6.50 -18.32
C ARG A 241 10.43 -7.41 -18.10
N LEU A 242 9.59 -7.10 -17.11
CA LEU A 242 8.38 -7.84 -16.79
C LEU A 242 7.41 -7.84 -17.98
N ARG A 243 7.19 -6.67 -18.61
CA ARG A 243 6.38 -6.57 -19.84
C ARG A 243 6.94 -7.45 -20.96
N ARG A 244 8.22 -7.30 -21.29
CA ARG A 244 8.88 -8.13 -22.31
C ARG A 244 8.75 -9.63 -22.02
N LEU A 245 8.87 -10.05 -20.75
CA LEU A 245 8.72 -11.46 -20.38
C LEU A 245 7.28 -11.97 -20.55
N ARG A 246 6.27 -11.13 -20.32
CA ARG A 246 4.86 -11.50 -20.57
C ARG A 246 4.59 -11.68 -22.06
N ASP A 247 5.20 -10.85 -22.90
CA ASP A 247 4.99 -10.84 -24.36
C ASP A 247 5.83 -11.89 -25.12
N MET A 248 6.93 -12.38 -24.53
CA MET A 248 7.80 -13.39 -25.15
C MET A 248 7.19 -14.80 -25.12
N GLU A 249 7.47 -15.57 -26.17
CA GLU A 249 7.11 -16.99 -26.23
C GLU A 249 7.89 -17.81 -25.16
N PRO A 250 7.31 -18.91 -24.64
CA PRO A 250 7.88 -19.63 -23.49
C PRO A 250 9.36 -20.04 -23.62
N TYR A 251 9.80 -20.49 -24.80
CA TYR A 251 11.19 -20.90 -25.06
C TYR A 251 12.14 -19.70 -25.21
N GLU A 252 11.65 -18.61 -25.79
CA GLU A 252 12.42 -17.38 -25.99
C GLU A 252 12.75 -16.69 -24.67
N ARG A 253 11.89 -16.85 -23.64
CA ARG A 253 12.17 -16.36 -22.27
C ARG A 253 13.46 -16.94 -21.69
N PHE A 254 13.89 -18.13 -22.15
CA PHE A 254 15.13 -18.78 -21.77
C PHE A 254 16.25 -18.64 -22.82
N GLY A 255 15.99 -17.94 -23.93
CA GLY A 255 16.93 -17.84 -25.06
C GLY A 255 17.13 -19.16 -25.80
N LEU A 256 16.10 -20.02 -25.80
CA LEU A 256 16.15 -21.35 -26.39
C LEU A 256 15.23 -21.43 -27.60
N LYS A 257 15.57 -22.35 -28.51
CA LYS A 257 14.68 -22.77 -29.59
C LYS A 257 13.70 -23.85 -29.10
N PRO A 258 12.57 -24.06 -29.77
CA PRO A 258 11.57 -25.06 -29.36
C PRO A 258 12.09 -26.51 -29.29
N ASP A 259 13.16 -26.82 -30.01
CA ASP A 259 13.83 -28.12 -30.09
C ASP A 259 14.90 -28.35 -29.00
N ALA A 260 15.11 -27.38 -28.10
CA ALA A 260 16.15 -27.47 -27.06
C ALA A 260 15.97 -28.70 -26.15
N THR A 261 17.06 -29.35 -25.78
CA THR A 261 17.04 -30.52 -24.88
C THR A 261 16.65 -30.14 -23.45
N ASP A 262 16.27 -31.11 -22.61
CA ASP A 262 15.93 -30.84 -21.20
C ASP A 262 17.13 -30.38 -20.38
N GLU A 263 18.33 -30.83 -20.75
CA GLU A 263 19.59 -30.38 -20.15
C GLU A 263 19.91 -28.93 -20.53
N GLU A 264 19.60 -28.51 -21.76
CA GLU A 264 19.70 -27.11 -22.19
C GLU A 264 18.67 -26.23 -21.49
N LEU A 265 17.43 -26.70 -21.32
CA LEU A 265 16.38 -26.01 -20.57
C LEU A 265 16.75 -25.84 -19.10
N ASN A 266 17.27 -26.89 -18.45
CA ASN A 266 17.71 -26.81 -17.05
C ASN A 266 18.88 -25.84 -16.86
N ARG A 267 19.89 -25.89 -17.75
CA ARG A 267 21.03 -24.97 -17.71
C ARG A 267 20.61 -23.52 -17.96
N ALA A 268 19.70 -23.29 -18.90
CA ALA A 268 19.16 -21.96 -19.17
C ALA A 268 18.31 -21.45 -18.00
N TYR A 269 17.48 -22.30 -17.40
CA TYR A 269 16.67 -21.98 -16.22
C TYR A 269 17.54 -21.52 -15.04
N ILE A 270 18.57 -22.30 -14.68
CA ILE A 270 19.50 -21.94 -13.59
C ILE A 270 20.16 -20.59 -13.88
N ARG A 271 20.59 -20.35 -15.13
CA ARG A 271 21.21 -19.08 -15.54
C ARG A 271 20.24 -17.91 -15.38
N VAL A 272 19.01 -18.05 -15.86
CA VAL A 272 17.98 -17.00 -15.80
C VAL A 272 17.55 -16.74 -14.37
N VAL A 273 17.40 -17.78 -13.54
CA VAL A 273 17.12 -17.64 -12.10
C VAL A 273 18.23 -16.90 -11.38
N LYS A 274 19.50 -17.30 -11.57
CA LYS A 274 20.64 -16.62 -10.93
C LYS A 274 20.74 -15.13 -11.29
N ALA A 275 20.28 -14.74 -12.47
CA ALA A 275 20.32 -13.36 -12.94
C ALA A 275 19.10 -12.51 -12.54
N ASN A 276 17.98 -13.15 -12.14
CA ASN A 276 16.72 -12.48 -11.84
C ASN A 276 16.17 -12.85 -10.45
N HIS A 277 16.98 -13.45 -9.59
CA HIS A 277 16.56 -13.83 -8.24
C HIS A 277 16.27 -12.58 -7.40
N PRO A 278 15.18 -12.55 -6.61
CA PRO A 278 14.84 -11.42 -5.75
C PRO A 278 15.98 -10.99 -4.81
N ASP A 279 16.80 -11.94 -4.35
CA ASP A 279 17.94 -11.67 -3.44
C ASP A 279 19.01 -10.76 -4.04
N ILE A 280 19.12 -10.64 -5.37
CA ILE A 280 20.05 -9.69 -6.01
C ILE A 280 19.69 -8.25 -5.60
N TYR A 281 18.41 -8.01 -5.36
CA TYR A 281 17.86 -6.72 -4.98
C TYR A 281 17.64 -6.60 -3.47
N SER A 282 18.06 -7.58 -2.66
CA SER A 282 17.90 -7.57 -1.19
C SER A 282 18.60 -6.41 -0.48
N SER A 283 19.61 -5.80 -1.12
CA SER A 283 20.28 -4.58 -0.65
C SER A 283 19.47 -3.31 -0.89
N THR A 284 18.39 -3.41 -1.66
CA THR A 284 17.46 -2.31 -1.93
C THR A 284 16.45 -2.25 -0.79
N ASP A 285 16.28 -1.07 -0.20
CA ASP A 285 15.28 -0.78 0.83
C ASP A 285 13.89 -0.46 0.23
N ASP A 286 13.68 -0.81 -1.04
CA ASP A 286 12.50 -0.44 -1.79
C ASP A 286 11.58 -1.63 -2.05
N PRO A 287 10.36 -1.62 -1.49
CA PRO A 287 9.42 -2.73 -1.65
C PRO A 287 8.92 -2.95 -3.07
N GLU A 288 8.86 -1.92 -3.93
CA GLU A 288 8.40 -2.06 -5.33
C GLU A 288 9.45 -2.82 -6.15
N VAL A 289 10.74 -2.54 -5.91
CA VAL A 289 11.84 -3.30 -6.52
C VAL A 289 11.74 -4.78 -6.13
N MET A 290 11.45 -5.07 -4.86
CA MET A 290 11.27 -6.45 -4.40
C MET A 290 10.01 -7.10 -4.98
N HIS A 291 8.89 -6.38 -5.07
CA HIS A 291 7.65 -6.85 -5.68
C HIS A 291 7.86 -7.23 -7.15
N LEU A 292 8.44 -6.32 -7.96
CA LEU A 292 8.70 -6.58 -9.37
C LEU A 292 9.70 -7.71 -9.60
N ALA A 293 10.74 -7.82 -8.76
CA ALA A 293 11.67 -8.93 -8.82
C ALA A 293 10.99 -10.28 -8.51
N ASN A 294 10.10 -10.33 -7.52
CA ASN A 294 9.31 -11.51 -7.18
C ASN A 294 8.34 -11.89 -8.30
N GLU A 295 7.68 -10.92 -8.95
CA GLU A 295 6.82 -11.17 -10.10
C GLU A 295 7.59 -11.75 -11.29
N ILE A 296 8.73 -11.15 -11.65
CA ILE A 296 9.62 -11.65 -12.70
C ILE A 296 10.04 -13.10 -12.40
N PHE A 297 10.45 -13.36 -11.17
CA PHE A 297 10.83 -14.69 -10.72
C PHE A 297 9.66 -15.70 -10.84
N THR A 298 8.46 -15.30 -10.46
CA THR A 298 7.25 -16.12 -10.55
C THR A 298 6.91 -16.47 -12.01
N ILE A 299 7.03 -15.52 -12.94
CA ILE A 299 6.84 -15.77 -14.37
C ILE A 299 7.89 -16.75 -14.90
N ILE A 300 9.16 -16.59 -14.52
CA ILE A 300 10.24 -17.52 -14.91
C ILE A 300 9.94 -18.94 -14.41
N GLN A 301 9.55 -19.06 -13.14
CA GLN A 301 9.26 -20.35 -12.51
C GLN A 301 8.02 -21.03 -13.11
N SER A 302 6.95 -20.28 -13.35
CA SER A 302 5.73 -20.80 -13.97
C SER A 302 5.93 -21.18 -15.43
N THR A 303 6.72 -20.42 -16.19
CA THR A 303 7.08 -20.76 -17.57
C THR A 303 7.89 -22.06 -17.64
N TYR A 304 8.92 -22.21 -16.80
CA TYR A 304 9.71 -23.44 -16.74
C TYR A 304 8.85 -24.66 -16.37
N SER A 305 7.96 -24.50 -15.38
CA SER A 305 7.04 -25.56 -14.97
C SER A 305 6.07 -25.96 -16.09
N SER A 306 5.54 -24.97 -16.83
CA SER A 306 4.66 -25.20 -17.98
C SER A 306 5.37 -25.87 -19.16
N LEU A 307 6.60 -25.45 -19.48
CA LEU A 307 7.42 -26.08 -20.52
C LEU A 307 7.75 -27.53 -20.18
N LYS A 308 8.13 -27.79 -18.93
CA LYS A 308 8.39 -29.14 -18.43
C LYS A 308 7.14 -30.01 -18.50
N LYS A 309 5.97 -29.46 -18.15
CA LYS A 309 4.66 -30.13 -18.23
C LYS A 309 4.25 -30.45 -19.67
N SER A 310 4.45 -29.52 -20.60
CA SER A 310 4.18 -29.70 -22.03
C SER A 310 5.07 -30.79 -22.65
N ARG A 311 6.34 -30.84 -22.25
CA ARG A 311 7.31 -31.87 -22.69
C ARG A 311 7.01 -33.24 -22.11
N SER A 312 6.50 -33.33 -20.89
CA SER A 312 6.04 -34.59 -20.28
C SER A 312 4.75 -35.17 -20.88
N GLY A 313 4.10 -34.48 -21.83
CA GLY A 313 2.92 -34.96 -22.56
C GLY A 313 3.23 -35.92 -23.72
N LYS A 314 4.50 -36.08 -24.11
CA LYS A 314 4.96 -37.06 -25.11
C LYS A 314 6.08 -37.89 -24.49
N ALA A 315 5.81 -39.18 -24.31
CA ALA A 315 6.63 -40.20 -23.65
C ALA A 315 6.48 -40.28 -22.13
N SER A 316 5.72 -41.30 -21.73
CA SER A 316 5.64 -41.83 -20.37
C SER A 316 7.02 -42.28 -19.86
N GLY A 317 7.45 -41.71 -18.74
CA GLY A 317 8.65 -42.11 -18.01
C GLY A 317 8.93 -41.08 -16.92
N GLN A 318 8.26 -41.23 -15.78
CA GLN A 318 8.35 -40.36 -14.61
C GLN A 318 9.79 -40.00 -14.22
N LYS A 319 10.00 -38.72 -13.90
CA LYS A 319 10.73 -38.31 -12.70
C LYS A 319 10.15 -37.00 -12.20
N GLU A 320 9.22 -37.13 -11.25
CA GLU A 320 8.85 -36.07 -10.32
C GLU A 320 10.12 -35.41 -9.77
N ILE A 321 10.07 -34.11 -9.44
CA ILE A 321 11.07 -33.55 -8.54
C ILE A 321 10.92 -34.35 -7.25
N THR A 322 11.92 -35.16 -6.97
CA THR A 322 11.90 -36.05 -5.81
C THR A 322 11.69 -35.21 -4.55
N PRO A 323 10.83 -35.63 -3.60
CA PRO A 323 10.64 -34.95 -2.31
C PRO A 323 11.96 -34.56 -1.62
N GLU A 324 13.01 -35.34 -1.85
CA GLU A 324 14.39 -35.16 -1.41
C GLU A 324 15.03 -33.90 -2.02
N LEU A 325 14.95 -33.72 -3.34
CA LEU A 325 15.51 -32.54 -4.02
C LEU A 325 14.76 -31.26 -3.62
N ARG A 326 13.45 -31.36 -3.37
CA ARG A 326 12.64 -30.25 -2.86
C ARG A 326 13.03 -29.89 -1.41
N ALA A 327 13.33 -30.89 -0.58
CA ALA A 327 13.78 -30.66 0.78
C ALA A 327 15.17 -30.01 0.84
N GLU A 328 16.08 -30.37 -0.07
CA GLU A 328 17.42 -29.76 -0.15
C GLU A 328 17.38 -28.27 -0.51
N VAL A 329 16.53 -27.88 -1.47
CA VAL A 329 16.35 -26.47 -1.84
C VAL A 329 15.78 -25.67 -0.67
N LEU A 330 14.77 -26.22 0.02
CA LEU A 330 14.20 -25.57 1.20
C LEU A 330 15.21 -25.48 2.35
N PHE A 331 16.08 -26.47 2.49
CA PHE A 331 17.13 -26.47 3.50
C PHE A 331 18.19 -25.39 3.24
N SER A 332 18.61 -25.21 1.98
CA SER A 332 19.50 -24.09 1.60
C SER A 332 18.88 -22.74 1.98
N ASN A 333 17.61 -22.53 1.66
CA ASN A 333 16.91 -21.29 2.00
C ASN A 333 16.80 -21.09 3.52
N ALA A 334 16.62 -22.16 4.30
CA ALA A 334 16.62 -22.09 5.75
C ALA A 334 17.99 -21.70 6.31
N GLN A 335 19.09 -22.17 5.71
CA GLN A 335 20.45 -21.77 6.10
C GLN A 335 20.71 -20.29 5.81
N ASP A 336 20.18 -19.75 4.71
CA ASP A 336 20.33 -18.33 4.37
C ASP A 336 19.50 -17.43 5.30
N ALA A 337 18.30 -17.88 5.69
CA ALA A 337 17.51 -17.22 6.75
C ALA A 337 18.25 -17.22 8.09
N LEU A 338 18.90 -18.33 8.46
CA LEU A 338 19.74 -18.42 9.66
C LEU A 338 20.94 -17.47 9.65
N LYS A 339 21.64 -17.33 8.50
CA LYS A 339 22.73 -16.34 8.35
C LYS A 339 22.23 -14.91 8.60
N SER A 340 20.99 -14.64 8.17
CA SER A 340 20.32 -13.35 8.34
C SER A 340 19.67 -13.17 9.73
N ARG A 341 19.82 -14.14 10.63
CA ARG A 341 19.16 -14.21 11.96
C ARG A 341 17.63 -14.12 11.93
N ASP A 342 17.02 -14.43 10.78
CA ASP A 342 15.57 -14.57 10.66
C ASP A 342 15.15 -15.98 11.11
N TYR A 343 15.08 -16.16 12.42
CA TYR A 343 14.78 -17.45 13.03
C TYR A 343 13.37 -17.95 12.70
N GLU A 344 12.42 -17.05 12.45
CA GLU A 344 11.02 -17.38 12.21
C GLU A 344 10.88 -18.05 10.85
N LYS A 345 11.38 -17.38 9.82
CA LYS A 345 11.42 -17.92 8.46
C LYS A 345 12.24 -19.21 8.39
N ALA A 346 13.36 -19.29 9.10
CA ALA A 346 14.17 -20.50 9.17
C ALA A 346 13.40 -21.69 9.77
N ILE A 347 12.65 -21.47 10.87
CA ILE A 347 11.85 -22.51 11.53
C ILE A 347 10.76 -23.04 10.60
N ASP A 348 10.04 -22.16 9.90
CA ASP A 348 8.96 -22.56 9.00
C ASP A 348 9.48 -23.42 7.85
N LEU A 349 10.59 -23.01 7.23
CA LEU A 349 11.25 -23.77 6.17
C LEU A 349 11.74 -25.13 6.67
N LEU A 350 12.35 -25.19 7.85
CA LEU A 350 12.87 -26.43 8.45
C LEU A 350 11.75 -27.39 8.86
N ARG A 351 10.59 -26.90 9.31
CA ARG A 351 9.40 -27.74 9.57
C ARG A 351 8.95 -28.46 8.30
N VAL A 352 8.96 -27.76 7.16
CA VAL A 352 8.63 -28.37 5.87
C VAL A 352 9.70 -29.38 5.44
N CYS A 353 10.99 -29.09 5.66
CA CYS A 353 12.09 -30.04 5.37
C CYS A 353 11.91 -31.37 6.13
N VAL A 354 11.63 -31.30 7.44
CA VAL A 354 11.40 -32.48 8.28
C VAL A 354 10.13 -33.24 7.86
N LYS A 355 9.10 -32.55 7.35
CA LYS A 355 7.89 -33.20 6.82
C LYS A 355 8.14 -33.93 5.50
N LEU A 356 8.93 -33.33 4.61
CA LEU A 356 9.21 -33.87 3.28
C LEU A 356 10.21 -35.03 3.32
N ASN A 357 11.24 -34.93 4.15
CA ASN A 357 12.16 -36.04 4.40
C ASN A 357 12.36 -36.23 5.91
N PRO A 358 11.47 -37.00 6.56
CA PRO A 358 11.55 -37.24 7.99
C PRO A 358 12.80 -38.06 8.39
N GLY A 359 13.42 -38.78 7.46
CA GLY A 359 14.60 -39.61 7.70
C GLY A 359 15.91 -38.84 7.76
N GLU A 360 15.92 -37.58 7.30
CA GLU A 360 17.12 -36.77 7.26
C GLU A 360 17.43 -36.17 8.64
N ARG A 361 18.53 -36.65 9.23
CA ARG A 361 18.97 -36.25 10.58
C ARG A 361 19.29 -34.76 10.64
N VAL A 362 19.94 -34.23 9.61
CA VAL A 362 20.43 -32.84 9.58
C VAL A 362 19.29 -31.83 9.65
N PHE A 363 18.12 -32.13 9.05
CA PHE A 363 16.95 -31.25 9.11
C PHE A 363 16.38 -31.14 10.52
N MET A 364 16.31 -32.28 11.22
CA MET A 364 15.82 -32.32 12.59
C MET A 364 16.78 -31.64 13.57
N GLU A 365 18.08 -31.88 13.43
CA GLU A 365 19.13 -31.19 14.20
C GLU A 365 19.05 -29.66 14.00
N SER A 366 18.93 -29.23 12.75
CA SER A 366 18.86 -27.81 12.40
C SER A 366 17.60 -27.14 12.94
N LEU A 367 16.44 -27.80 12.87
CA LEU A 367 15.19 -27.28 13.43
C LEU A 367 15.30 -27.09 14.96
N ILE A 368 15.75 -28.12 15.66
CA ILE A 368 15.92 -28.11 17.12
C ILE A 368 16.88 -27.00 17.55
N LYS A 369 18.04 -26.91 16.88
CA LYS A 369 19.06 -25.88 17.15
C LYS A 369 18.51 -24.48 16.89
N THR A 370 17.78 -24.28 15.78
CA THR A 370 17.21 -22.98 15.42
C THR A 370 16.17 -22.52 16.44
N MET A 371 15.29 -23.42 16.88
CA MET A 371 14.30 -23.10 17.91
C MET A 371 14.96 -22.71 19.25
N PHE A 372 16.06 -23.38 19.62
CA PHE A 372 16.84 -23.01 20.80
C PHE A 372 17.52 -21.63 20.63
N LEU A 373 18.17 -21.37 19.49
CA LEU A 373 18.84 -20.09 19.23
C LEU A 373 17.86 -18.91 19.25
N LYS A 374 16.67 -19.09 18.68
CA LYS A 374 15.59 -18.11 18.79
C LYS A 374 15.23 -17.83 20.24
N TRP A 375 14.97 -18.88 21.03
CA TRP A 375 14.59 -18.75 22.43
C TRP A 375 15.69 -18.05 23.25
N GLN A 376 16.95 -18.42 23.04
CA GLN A 376 18.10 -17.83 23.70
C GLN A 376 18.33 -16.36 23.33
N SER A 377 18.17 -16.00 22.05
CA SER A 377 18.48 -14.65 21.55
C SER A 377 17.37 -13.63 21.78
N THR A 378 16.11 -14.08 21.73
CA THR A 378 14.95 -13.18 21.80
C THR A 378 14.20 -13.25 23.13
N GLY A 379 14.46 -14.28 23.95
CA GLY A 379 13.65 -14.63 25.12
C GLY A 379 12.25 -15.14 24.77
N ARG A 380 11.87 -15.16 23.48
CA ARG A 380 10.57 -15.59 22.98
C ARG A 380 10.67 -17.01 22.42
N GLY A 381 10.09 -17.96 23.13
CA GLY A 381 10.09 -19.37 22.74
C GLY A 381 9.54 -20.26 23.84
N ASN A 382 9.11 -21.47 23.48
CA ASN A 382 8.53 -22.42 24.41
C ASN A 382 9.51 -23.57 24.68
N SER A 383 10.12 -23.60 25.88
CA SER A 383 11.08 -24.66 26.24
C SER A 383 10.43 -26.05 26.28
N LEU A 384 9.13 -26.14 26.57
CA LEU A 384 8.37 -27.39 26.53
C LEU A 384 8.26 -27.92 25.09
N GLU A 385 8.03 -27.03 24.12
CA GLU A 385 7.96 -27.38 22.70
C GLU A 385 9.31 -27.87 22.19
N ILE A 386 10.40 -27.18 22.55
CA ILE A 386 11.77 -27.59 22.20
C ILE A 386 12.08 -28.96 22.82
N LYS A 387 11.77 -29.17 24.11
CA LYS A 387 11.96 -30.46 24.79
C LYS A 387 11.14 -31.59 24.18
N ARG A 388 9.91 -31.31 23.70
CA ARG A 388 9.10 -32.30 22.97
C ARG A 388 9.80 -32.69 21.66
N LEU A 389 10.25 -31.70 20.88
CA LEU A 389 10.93 -31.96 19.61
C LEU A 389 12.27 -32.68 19.81
N ILE A 390 13.01 -32.34 20.86
CA ILE A 390 14.23 -33.06 21.27
C ILE A 390 13.91 -34.52 21.61
N ARG A 391 12.83 -34.80 22.35
CA ARG A 391 12.44 -36.17 22.68
C ARG A 391 12.14 -36.98 21.42
N ASP A 392 11.40 -36.39 20.49
CA ASP A 392 11.08 -37.02 19.20
C ASP A 392 12.37 -37.24 18.37
N GLY A 393 13.27 -36.26 18.38
CA GLY A 393 14.55 -36.34 17.70
C GLY A 393 15.50 -37.38 18.28
N ILE A 394 15.58 -37.52 19.60
CA ILE A 394 16.37 -38.58 20.25
C ILE A 394 15.79 -39.96 19.95
N LYS A 395 14.46 -40.10 19.94
CA LYS A 395 13.78 -41.37 19.61
C LYS A 395 14.12 -41.80 18.18
N LYS A 396 14.20 -40.86 17.25
CA LYS A 396 14.45 -41.12 15.84
C LYS A 396 15.93 -41.20 15.47
N PHE A 397 16.76 -40.40 16.11
CA PHE A 397 18.19 -40.25 15.84
C PHE A 397 19.01 -40.39 17.15
N PRO A 398 19.04 -41.58 17.77
CA PRO A 398 19.68 -41.79 19.08
C PRO A 398 21.21 -41.60 19.09
N ARG A 399 21.83 -41.53 17.90
CA ARG A 399 23.27 -41.28 17.72
C ARG A 399 23.59 -39.84 17.29
N SER A 400 22.66 -38.90 17.44
CA SER A 400 22.91 -37.48 17.18
C SER A 400 23.46 -36.81 18.44
N ASP A 401 24.77 -36.59 18.49
CA ASP A 401 25.43 -35.80 19.54
C ASP A 401 24.91 -34.35 19.57
N ALA A 402 24.62 -33.77 18.41
CA ALA A 402 24.08 -32.41 18.27
C ALA A 402 22.75 -32.20 19.02
N ILE A 403 21.83 -33.16 18.96
CA ILE A 403 20.54 -33.06 19.70
C ILE A 403 20.78 -33.11 21.22
N TYR A 404 21.73 -33.95 21.69
CA TYR A 404 22.09 -34.00 23.12
C TYR A 404 22.80 -32.73 23.60
N VAL A 405 23.58 -32.07 22.74
CA VAL A 405 24.16 -30.74 23.04
C VAL A 405 23.06 -29.71 23.24
N VAL A 406 22.09 -29.63 22.33
CA VAL A 406 20.97 -28.68 22.46
C VAL A 406 20.12 -29.00 23.70
N LEU A 407 19.91 -30.29 24.02
CA LEU A 407 19.27 -30.69 25.27
C LEU A 407 20.03 -30.18 26.51
N GLY A 408 21.36 -30.31 26.51
CA GLY A 408 22.20 -29.79 27.58
C GLY A 408 22.06 -28.28 27.74
N TRP A 409 22.04 -27.52 26.64
CA TRP A 409 21.83 -26.08 26.68
C TRP A 409 20.42 -25.67 27.16
N VAL A 410 19.38 -26.38 26.72
CA VAL A 410 18.01 -26.14 27.20
C VAL A 410 17.92 -26.38 28.71
N LEU A 411 18.45 -27.51 29.19
CA LEU A 411 18.46 -27.86 30.62
C LEU A 411 19.30 -26.88 31.44
N LYS A 412 20.41 -26.38 30.88
CA LYS A 412 21.26 -25.37 31.52
C LYS A 412 20.53 -24.02 31.66
N ASN A 413 19.81 -23.57 30.63
CA ASN A 413 18.99 -22.36 30.71
C ASN A 413 17.85 -22.49 31.74
N GLU A 414 17.40 -23.72 32.02
CA GLU A 414 16.40 -24.02 33.05
C GLU A 414 17.02 -24.32 34.44
N ASN A 415 18.34 -24.14 34.61
CA ASN A 415 19.08 -24.47 35.84
C ASN A 415 18.91 -25.92 36.32
N SER A 416 18.70 -26.87 35.39
CA SER A 416 18.54 -28.27 35.74
C SER A 416 19.88 -28.97 36.00
N PRO A 417 20.03 -29.74 37.09
CA PRO A 417 21.25 -30.49 37.38
C PRO A 417 21.54 -31.59 36.34
N ARG A 418 20.52 -31.97 35.54
CA ARG A 418 20.65 -32.97 34.48
C ARG A 418 21.35 -32.45 33.22
N ALA A 419 21.67 -31.15 33.14
CA ALA A 419 22.35 -30.56 32.00
C ALA A 419 23.71 -31.25 31.70
N THR A 420 24.47 -31.58 32.75
CA THR A 420 25.77 -32.27 32.59
C THR A 420 25.63 -33.69 32.06
N ASP A 421 24.54 -34.37 32.35
CA ASP A 421 24.29 -35.72 31.85
C ASP A 421 24.02 -35.71 30.35
N ALA A 422 23.33 -34.68 29.86
CA ALA A 422 23.10 -34.49 28.43
C ALA A 422 24.41 -34.22 27.67
N PHE A 423 25.29 -33.36 28.19
CA PHE A 423 26.61 -33.12 27.58
C PHE A 423 27.52 -34.35 27.65
N ARG A 424 27.54 -35.09 28.77
CA ARG A 424 28.24 -36.38 28.87
C ARG A 424 27.72 -37.39 27.85
N LYS A 425 26.41 -37.43 27.63
CA LYS A 425 25.80 -38.31 26.62
C LYS A 425 26.22 -37.91 25.20
N ALA A 426 26.29 -36.60 24.90
CA ALA A 426 26.81 -36.10 23.63
C ALA A 426 28.27 -36.54 23.42
N LEU A 427 29.14 -36.38 24.42
CA LEU A 427 30.55 -36.81 24.35
C LEU A 427 30.72 -38.32 24.26
N LYS A 428 29.81 -39.11 24.86
CA LYS A 428 29.82 -40.57 24.70
C LYS A 428 29.51 -40.99 23.26
N ILE A 429 28.72 -40.20 22.53
CA ILE A 429 28.37 -40.45 21.13
C ILE A 429 29.47 -39.93 20.21
N ASN A 430 29.97 -38.72 20.47
CA ASN A 430 31.04 -38.09 19.73
C ASN A 430 32.03 -37.41 20.71
N PRO A 431 33.16 -38.08 21.04
CA PRO A 431 34.16 -37.53 21.94
C PRO A 431 34.77 -36.20 21.47
N GLU A 432 34.77 -35.95 20.16
CA GLU A 432 35.32 -34.75 19.51
C GLU A 432 34.31 -33.59 19.41
N ASN A 433 33.13 -33.71 20.00
CA ASN A 433 32.14 -32.63 19.97
C ASN A 433 32.64 -31.41 20.79
N LEU A 434 33.12 -30.39 20.08
CA LEU A 434 33.71 -29.18 20.67
C LEU A 434 32.74 -28.45 21.61
N ASP A 435 31.45 -28.38 21.26
CA ASP A 435 30.44 -27.69 22.06
C ASP A 435 30.22 -28.40 23.41
N ALA A 436 30.11 -29.73 23.39
CA ALA A 436 29.98 -30.54 24.60
C ALA A 436 31.26 -30.52 25.46
N GLN A 437 32.45 -30.55 24.85
CA GLN A 437 33.72 -30.46 25.57
C GLN A 437 33.87 -29.11 26.28
N ARG A 438 33.53 -28.01 25.59
CA ARG A 438 33.54 -26.65 26.15
C ARG A 438 32.62 -26.55 27.36
N GLU A 439 31.40 -27.04 27.23
CA GLU A 439 30.40 -27.01 28.32
C GLU A 439 30.83 -27.84 29.54
N MET A 440 31.40 -29.03 29.32
CA MET A 440 31.94 -29.86 30.40
C MET A 440 33.15 -29.22 31.08
N ARG A 441 34.07 -28.60 30.32
CA ARG A 441 35.22 -27.87 30.88
C ARG A 441 34.75 -26.70 31.77
N LEU A 442 33.75 -25.94 31.32
CA LEU A 442 33.17 -24.84 32.10
C LEU A 442 32.52 -25.34 33.39
N HIS A 443 31.88 -26.51 33.37
CA HIS A 443 31.31 -27.11 34.58
C HIS A 443 32.39 -27.51 35.60
N TYR A 444 33.49 -28.14 35.16
CA TYR A 444 34.61 -28.52 36.04
C TYR A 444 35.32 -27.33 36.67
N LEU A 445 35.38 -26.19 35.96
CA LEU A 445 35.95 -24.94 36.49
C LEU A 445 35.05 -24.25 37.53
N ARG A 446 33.76 -24.58 37.57
CA ARG A 446 32.78 -24.01 38.51
C ARG A 446 32.53 -24.89 39.74
N THR A 447 33.04 -26.11 39.73
CA THR A 447 32.88 -27.12 40.79
C THR A 447 34.18 -27.44 41.54
N LYS A 448 35.32 -26.92 41.06
CA LYS A 448 36.51 -26.64 41.88
C LYS A 448 36.34 -25.30 42.56
#